data_AF-A0A1J3DRL8-F1
#
_entry.id   AF-A0A1J3DRL8-F1
#
_cell.length_a   1.000
_cell.length_b   1.000
_cell.length_c   1.000
_cell.angle_alpha   90.00
_cell.angle_beta   90.00
_cell.angle_gamma   90.00
#
_symmetry.space_group_name_H-M   'P 1'
#
loop_
_entity.id
_entity.type
_entity.pdbx_description
1 polymer ?
#
loop_
_entity_poly.entity_id
_entity_poly.type
_entity_poly.pdbx_seq_one_letter_code
_entity_poly.pdbx_strand_id
1 'polypeptide(L)'
;NGELKKPGTIVRNPKLALSLSQIAEYGPKAFYNGTVGANLVSDLQKSGGIVTLKDLESYKVNVKEPLSANILGYRLLGMPPPSSGG
;
A
#
# COMPACT_ATOMS: atom_id res chain seq x y z
N ASN A 1 7.69 1.77 26.99
CA ASN A 1 8.57 2.53 27.90
C ASN A 1 9.57 3.40 27.13
N GLY A 2 9.21 3.94 25.96
CA GLY A 2 10.12 4.81 25.18
C GLY A 2 11.33 4.14 24.50
N GLU A 3 11.68 2.90 24.86
CA GLU A 3 12.81 2.19 24.25
C GLU A 3 12.44 1.46 22.95
N LEU A 4 13.40 1.43 22.02
CA LEU A 4 13.31 0.63 20.80
C LEU A 4 13.26 -0.87 21.14
N LYS A 5 12.56 -1.62 20.29
CA LYS A 5 12.50 -3.08 20.42
C LYS A 5 13.87 -3.69 20.12
N LYS A 6 14.34 -4.60 20.97
CA LYS A 6 15.63 -5.28 20.84
C LYS A 6 15.51 -6.46 19.86
N PRO A 7 16.61 -6.88 19.19
CA PRO A 7 16.64 -8.14 18.45
C PRO A 7 16.09 -9.30 19.31
N GLY A 8 15.34 -10.20 18.67
CA GLY A 8 14.64 -11.29 19.36
C GLY A 8 13.31 -10.91 20.03
N THR A 9 12.92 -9.63 20.05
CA THR A 9 11.61 -9.23 20.57
C THR A 9 10.49 -9.65 19.64
N ILE A 10 9.49 -10.37 20.16
CA ILE A 10 8.24 -10.61 19.44
C ILE A 10 7.41 -9.32 19.43
N VAL A 11 7.13 -8.79 18.24
CA VAL A 11 6.29 -7.61 18.04
C VAL A 11 4.89 -8.04 17.64
N ARG A 12 3.89 -7.53 18.34
CA ARG A 12 2.48 -7.70 18.01
C ARG A 12 1.88 -6.34 17.69
N ASN A 13 1.12 -6.25 16.60
CA ASN A 13 0.47 -5.03 16.15
C ASN A 13 -1.05 -5.21 16.09
N PRO A 14 -1.78 -5.19 17.24
CA PRO A 14 -3.22 -5.45 17.27
C PRO A 14 -4.04 -4.51 16.39
N LYS A 15 -3.66 -3.23 16.30
CA LYS A 15 -4.33 -2.26 15.42
C LYS A 15 -4.17 -2.60 13.94
N LEU A 16 -2.98 -3.05 13.53
CA LEU A 16 -2.75 -3.52 12.15
C LEU A 16 -3.55 -4.81 11.89
N ALA A 17 -3.59 -5.73 12.85
CA ALA A 17 -4.39 -6.95 12.74
C ALA A 17 -5.88 -6.65 12.56
N LEU A 18 -6.41 -5.63 13.25
CA LEU A 18 -7.78 -5.16 13.04
C LEU A 18 -7.99 -4.62 11.62
N SER A 19 -7.10 -3.76 11.12
CA SER A 19 -7.19 -3.26 9.73
C SER A 19 -7.16 -4.40 8.70
N LEU A 20 -6.26 -5.38 8.88
CA LEU A 20 -6.19 -6.56 8.02
C LEU A 20 -7.44 -7.43 8.10
N SER A 21 -8.04 -7.56 9.29
CA SER A 21 -9.30 -8.30 9.46
C SER A 21 -10.45 -7.63 8.72
N GLN A 22 -10.54 -6.29 8.78
CA GLN A 22 -11.53 -5.53 8.02
C GLN A 22 -11.34 -5.70 6.50
N ILE A 23 -10.10 -5.70 6.01
CA ILE A 23 -9.80 -5.97 4.60
C ILE A 23 -10.15 -7.41 4.22
N ALA A 24 -9.90 -8.38 5.09
CA ALA A 24 -10.26 -9.78 4.83
C ALA A 24 -11.78 -9.98 4.73
N GLU A 25 -12.55 -9.34 5.61
CA GLU A 25 -14.00 -9.46 5.65
C GLU A 25 -14.69 -8.71 4.51
N TYR A 26 -14.26 -7.48 4.24
CA TYR A 26 -14.94 -6.58 3.30
C TYR A 26 -14.22 -6.41 1.97
N GLY A 27 -13.03 -6.97 1.80
CA GLY A 27 -12.20 -6.78 0.62
C GLY A 27 -11.58 -5.38 0.55
N PRO A 28 -11.07 -4.96 -0.62
CA PRO A 28 -10.33 -3.71 -0.78
C PRO A 28 -11.16 -2.45 -0.45
N LYS A 29 -12.49 -2.52 -0.54
CA LYS A 29 -13.37 -1.40 -0.16
C LYS A 29 -13.19 -0.96 1.30
N ALA A 30 -12.76 -1.85 2.21
CA ALA A 30 -12.43 -1.48 3.59
C ALA A 30 -11.38 -0.37 3.67
N PHE A 31 -10.44 -0.37 2.72
CA PHE A 31 -9.37 0.61 2.62
C PHE A 31 -9.77 1.80 1.75
N TYR A 32 -10.35 1.57 0.57
CA TYR A 32 -10.59 2.66 -0.40
C TYR A 32 -11.91 3.42 -0.20
N ASN A 33 -12.87 2.84 0.53
CA ASN A 33 -14.18 3.45 0.79
C ASN A 33 -14.72 3.01 2.16
N GLY A 34 -13.83 2.84 3.14
CA GLY A 34 -14.16 2.23 4.42
C GLY A 34 -13.39 2.84 5.58
N THR A 35 -13.63 2.29 6.77
CA THR A 35 -13.10 2.81 8.03
C THR A 35 -11.58 2.86 8.09
N VAL A 36 -10.89 1.92 7.42
CA VAL A 36 -9.41 1.91 7.36
C VAL A 36 -8.91 3.14 6.58
N GLY A 37 -9.51 3.44 5.43
CA GLY A 37 -9.19 4.63 4.64
C GLY A 37 -9.54 5.93 5.34
N ALA A 38 -10.70 6.01 5.99
CA ALA A 38 -11.13 7.18 6.74
C ALA A 38 -10.18 7.52 7.90
N ASN A 39 -9.71 6.49 8.62
CA ASN A 39 -8.72 6.68 9.69
C ASN A 39 -7.38 7.19 9.12
N LEU A 40 -6.91 6.61 8.01
CA LEU A 40 -5.69 7.05 7.33
C LEU A 40 -5.80 8.53 6.90
N VAL A 41 -6.88 8.91 6.23
CA VAL A 41 -7.11 10.30 5.79
C VAL A 41 -7.15 11.26 6.97
N SER A 42 -7.82 10.87 8.07
CA SER A 42 -7.86 11.68 9.29
C SER A 42 -6.45 11.92 9.86
N ASP A 43 -5.62 10.89 9.94
CA ASP A 43 -4.26 10.99 10.47
C ASP A 43 -3.35 11.84 9.56
N LEU A 44 -3.49 11.69 8.24
CA LEU A 44 -2.75 12.50 7.26
C LEU A 44 -3.14 13.98 7.36
N GLN A 45 -4.44 14.29 7.39
CA GLN A 45 -4.93 15.67 7.47
C GLN A 45 -4.54 16.35 8.78
N LYS A 46 -4.61 15.64 9.91
CA LYS A 46 -4.10 16.15 11.21
C LYS A 46 -2.62 16.49 11.16
N SER A 47 -1.86 15.83 10.29
CA SER A 47 -0.43 16.05 10.08
C SER A 47 -0.13 17.07 8.96
N GLY A 48 -1.15 17.73 8.41
CA GLY A 48 -1.01 18.72 7.33
C GLY A 48 -0.93 18.12 5.92
N GLY A 49 -1.26 16.83 5.75
CA GLY A 49 -1.31 16.15 4.45
C GLY A 49 -2.54 16.53 3.62
N ILE A 50 -2.44 16.29 2.31
CA ILE A 50 -3.45 16.70 1.31
C ILE A 50 -4.39 15.58 0.86
N VAL A 51 -4.13 14.33 1.25
CA VAL A 51 -4.93 13.19 0.81
C VAL A 51 -6.34 13.28 1.38
N THR A 52 -7.32 13.03 0.52
CA THR A 52 -8.75 13.02 0.85
C THR A 52 -9.34 11.62 0.66
N LEU A 53 -10.55 11.41 1.20
CA LEU A 53 -11.31 10.19 0.93
C LEU A 53 -11.60 10.01 -0.57
N LYS A 54 -11.85 11.12 -1.27
CA LYS A 54 -12.08 11.11 -2.72
C LYS A 54 -10.85 10.63 -3.50
N ASP A 55 -9.64 10.94 -3.03
CA ASP A 55 -8.41 10.44 -3.66
C ASP A 55 -8.29 8.92 -3.50
N LEU A 56 -8.67 8.37 -2.33
CA LEU A 56 -8.70 6.93 -2.11
C LEU A 56 -9.79 6.26 -2.96
N GLU A 57 -11.00 6.80 -3.00
CA GLU A 57 -12.12 6.25 -3.77
C GLU A 57 -11.86 6.24 -5.29
N SER A 58 -11.18 7.27 -5.79
CA SER A 58 -10.85 7.43 -7.20
C SER A 58 -9.61 6.65 -7.64
N TYR A 59 -8.86 6.08 -6.70
CA TYR A 59 -7.67 5.29 -7.01
C TYR A 59 -8.03 4.06 -7.88
N LYS A 60 -7.23 3.86 -8.93
CA LYS A 60 -7.31 2.69 -9.81
C LYS A 60 -5.91 2.15 -10.08
N VAL A 61 -5.78 0.83 -10.00
CA VAL A 61 -4.58 0.13 -10.44
C VAL A 61 -4.50 0.21 -11.97
N ASN A 62 -3.36 0.64 -12.48
CA ASN A 62 -3.07 0.61 -13.92
C ASN A 62 -2.22 -0.63 -14.23
N VAL A 63 -2.85 -1.65 -14.81
CA VAL A 63 -2.17 -2.87 -15.25
C VAL A 63 -1.50 -2.58 -16.59
N LYS A 64 -0.18 -2.77 -16.66
CA LYS A 64 0.62 -2.44 -17.83
C LYS A 64 1.40 -3.64 -18.31
N GLU A 65 1.60 -3.72 -19.62
CA GLU A 65 2.49 -4.69 -20.24
C GLU A 65 3.93 -4.47 -19.77
N PRO A 66 4.69 -5.54 -19.48
CA PRO A 66 6.10 -5.44 -19.17
C PRO A 66 6.90 -4.83 -20.33
N LEU A 67 7.98 -4.13 -19.99
CA LEU A 67 9.05 -3.87 -20.97
C LEU A 67 9.67 -5.21 -21.35
N SER A 68 10.02 -5.38 -22.62
CA SER A 68 10.56 -6.65 -23.11
C SER A 68 11.76 -6.38 -24.02
N ALA A 69 12.89 -6.99 -23.70
CA ALA A 69 14.11 -6.93 -24.51
C ALA A 69 14.69 -8.32 -24.71
N ASN A 70 15.26 -8.57 -25.89
CA ASN A 70 16.01 -9.80 -26.16
C ASN A 70 17.49 -9.50 -25.99
N ILE A 71 18.13 -10.12 -24.99
CA ILE A 71 19.54 -9.93 -24.65
C ILE A 71 20.19 -11.29 -24.50
N LEU A 72 21.26 -11.55 -25.25
CA LEU A 72 22.02 -12.81 -25.24
C LEU A 72 21.14 -14.06 -25.44
N GLY A 73 20.07 -13.95 -26.23
CA GLY A 73 19.14 -15.05 -26.49
C GLY A 73 18.04 -15.24 -25.43
N TYR A 74 18.00 -14.41 -24.39
CA TYR A 74 16.96 -14.43 -23.37
C TYR A 74 15.99 -13.27 -23.54
N ARG A 75 14.71 -13.52 -23.26
CA ARG A 75 13.68 -12.48 -23.13
C ARG A 75 13.68 -11.94 -21.70
N LEU A 76 14.21 -10.73 -21.51
CA LEU A 76 14.17 -10.03 -20.24
C LEU A 76 12.87 -9.22 -20.16
N LEU A 77 12.19 -9.33 -19.02
CA LEU A 77 10.97 -8.58 -18.72
C LEU A 77 11.23 -7.59 -17.58
N GLY A 78 10.90 -6.33 -17.82
CA GLY A 78 11.11 -5.21 -16.89
C GLY A 78 9.80 -4.51 -16.53
N MET A 79 9.82 -3.77 -15.42
CA MET A 79 8.67 -2.95 -15.02
C MET A 79 8.58 -1.71 -15.93
N PRO A 80 7.43 -1.44 -16.56
CA PRO A 80 7.26 -0.24 -17.37
C PRO A 80 7.22 1.04 -16.50
N PRO A 81 7.33 2.23 -17.10
CA PRO A 81 7.02 3.48 -16.43
C PRO A 81 5.69 3.37 -15.68
N PRO A 82 5.57 3.81 -14.42
CA PRO A 82 6.41 4.82 -13.75
C PRO A 82 7.68 4.29 -13.08
N SER A 83 8.00 2.99 -13.19
CA SER A 83 9.30 2.48 -12.75
C SER A 83 10.44 3.03 -13.63
N SER A 84 11.60 3.32 -13.03
CA SER A 84 12.81 3.74 -13.74
C SER A 84 13.82 2.62 -13.96
N GLY A 85 13.54 1.41 -13.49
CA GLY A 85 14.52 0.31 -13.49
C GLY A 85 14.39 -0.69 -14.65
N GLY A 86 13.21 -0.81 -15.25
CA GLY A 86 12.87 -1.90 -16.19
C GLY A 86 13.36 -1.71 -17.62
#